data_AF-A0A919D833-F1
#
_entry.id   AF-A0A919D833-F1
#
_cell.length_a   1.000
_cell.length_b   1.000
_cell.length_c   1.000
_cell.angle_alpha   90.00
_cell.angle_beta   90.00
_cell.angle_gamma   90.00
#
_symmetry.space_group_name_H-M   'P 1'
#
loop_
_entity.id
_entity.type
_entity.pdbx_description
1 polymer ?
#
loop_
_entity_poly.entity_id
_entity_poly.type
_entity_poly.pdbx_seq_one_letter_code
_entity_poly.pdbx_strand_id
1 'polypeptide(L)' 'MMPNGLVESFIDTVPTGDGGTRFGGTLDRTLVLSLRGNTTRLTKQLGYGYIP' A
#
# COMPACT_ATOMS: atom_id res chain seq x y z
N MET A 1 7.07 0.17 -7.43
CA MET A 1 7.34 -1.22 -6.99
C MET A 1 8.84 -1.42 -6.96
N MET A 2 9.34 -1.99 -5.87
CA MET A 2 10.78 -2.17 -5.62
C MET A 2 11.21 -3.63 -5.92
N PRO A 3 12.51 -3.88 -6.21
CA PRO A 3 13.01 -5.22 -6.52
C PRO A 3 12.81 -6.26 -5.41
N ASN A 4 12.73 -5.82 -4.16
CA ASN A 4 12.47 -6.66 -2.99
C ASN A 4 10.98 -7.04 -2.81
N GLY A 5 10.13 -6.71 -3.79
CA GLY A 5 8.69 -7.00 -3.75
C GLY A 5 7.88 -6.00 -2.93
N LEU A 6 8.49 -4.93 -2.41
CA LEU A 6 7.78 -3.87 -1.71
C LEU A 6 7.06 -2.94 -2.68
N VAL A 7 5.85 -2.55 -2.32
CA VAL A 7 5.06 -1.56 -3.04
C VAL A 7 4.66 -0.47 -2.07
N GLU A 8 5.15 0.73 -2.36
CA GLU A 8 4.82 1.93 -1.61
C GLU A 8 3.78 2.76 -2.38
N SER A 9 2.91 3.42 -1.64
CA SER A 9 1.86 4.32 -2.13
C SER A 9 1.59 5.43 -1.10
N PHE A 10 0.87 6.46 -1.51
CA PHE A 10 0.34 7.47 -0.59
C PHE A 10 -1.18 7.34 -0.51
N ILE A 11 -1.73 7.73 0.65
CA ILE A 11 -3.17 7.81 0.85
C ILE A 11 -3.67 9.11 0.21
N ASP A 12 -4.56 9.00 -0.76
CA ASP A 12 -5.21 10.15 -1.40
C ASP A 12 -6.51 10.52 -0.67
N THR A 13 -7.57 9.75 -0.89
CA THR A 13 -8.88 9.93 -0.27
C THR A 13 -9.45 8.61 0.24
N VAL A 14 -10.08 8.65 1.41
CA VAL A 14 -10.74 7.51 2.03
C VAL A 14 -12.16 7.91 2.42
N PRO A 15 -13.22 7.23 1.92
CA PRO A 15 -14.59 7.52 2.34
C PRO A 15 -14.78 7.20 3.83
N THR A 16 -15.55 8.02 4.53
CA THR A 16 -15.89 7.83 5.95
C THR A 16 -17.31 7.26 6.10
N GLY A 17 -17.57 6.59 7.23
CA GLY A 17 -18.85 5.90 7.46
C GLY A 17 -20.07 6.82 7.58
N ASP A 18 -19.84 8.11 7.81
CA ASP A 18 -20.84 9.18 7.86
C ASP A 18 -21.07 9.88 6.50
N GLY A 19 -20.51 9.35 5.42
CA GLY A 19 -20.70 9.88 4.06
C GLY A 19 -19.74 11.01 3.66
N GLY A 20 -18.74 11.30 4.50
CA GLY A 20 -17.67 12.24 4.20
C GLY A 20 -16.46 11.59 3.49
N THR A 21 -15.42 12.40 3.34
CA THR A 21 -14.13 11.99 2.79
C THR A 21 -13.01 12.43 3.72
N ARG A 22 -12.12 11.50 4.07
CA ARG A 22 -10.87 11.78 4.76
C ARG A 22 -9.73 11.82 3.74
N PHE A 23 -9.13 12.98 3.59
CA PHE A 23 -7.92 13.17 2.78
C PHE A 23 -6.70 12.62 3.52
N GLY A 24 -5.81 11.98 2.79
CA GLY A 24 -4.53 11.49 3.32
C GLY A 24 -3.46 12.57 3.23
N GLY A 25 -2.65 12.56 2.17
CA GLY A 25 -1.42 13.37 2.10
C GLY A 25 -0.28 12.79 2.94
N THR A 26 -0.39 11.52 3.32
CA THR A 26 0.62 10.75 4.04
C THR A 26 0.84 9.40 3.36
N LEU A 27 1.99 8.77 3.60
CA LEU A 27 2.32 7.47 3.04
C LEU A 27 1.38 6.38 3.58
N ASP A 28 1.01 5.44 2.72
CA ASP A 28 0.18 4.29 3.08
C ASP A 28 1.03 3.15 3.65
N ARG A 29 0.39 2.08 4.11
CA ARG A 29 1.08 0.85 4.51
C ARG A 29 1.71 0.17 3.31
N THR A 30 3.01 -0.06 3.38
CA THR A 30 3.75 -0.76 2.33
C THR A 30 3.27 -2.19 2.16
N LEU A 31 2.99 -2.59 0.93
CA LEU A 31 2.58 -3.95 0.60
C LEU A 31 3.79 -4.81 0.22
N VAL A 32 3.70 -6.11 0.49
CA VAL A 32 4.67 -7.11 0.03
C VAL A 32 4.00 -8.03 -0.99
N LEU A 33 4.52 -8.07 -2.20
CA LEU A 33 4.06 -8.94 -3.27
C LEU A 33 5.08 -10.05 -3.54
N SER A 34 4.59 -11.28 -3.70
CA SER A 34 5.36 -12.40 -4.24
C SER A 34 5.11 -12.52 -5.74
N LEU A 35 6.19 -12.61 -6.52
CA LEU A 35 6.16 -12.82 -7.96
C LEU A 35 6.36 -14.31 -8.27
N ARG A 36 5.47 -14.89 -9.08
CA ARG A 36 5.58 -16.28 -9.58
C ARG A 36 5.33 -16.28 -11.09
N GLY A 37 6.41 -16.27 -11.86
CA GLY A 37 6.33 -16.14 -13.32
C GLY A 37 5.64 -14.83 -13.69
N ASN A 38 4.50 -14.93 -14.38
CA ASN A 38 3.67 -13.80 -14.80
C ASN A 38 2.54 -13.44 -13.81
N THR A 39 2.55 -14.02 -12.61
CA THR A 39 1.52 -13.77 -11.58
C THR A 39 2.10 -13.12 -10.33
N THR A 40 1.28 -12.33 -9.65
CA THR A 40 1.61 -11.71 -8.37
C THR A 40 0.58 -12.08 -7.31
N ARG A 41 1.03 -12.23 -6.07
CA ARG A 41 0.16 -12.47 -4.92
C ARG A 41 0.58 -11.59 -3.75
N LEU A 42 -0.39 -10.92 -3.14
CA LEU A 42 -0.20 -10.20 -1.89
C LEU A 42 0.13 -11.19 -0.77
N THR A 43 1.22 -10.96 -0.04
CA THR A 43 1.66 -11.83 1.05
C THR A 43 1.66 -11.15 2.41
N LYS A 44 1.89 -9.83 2.48
CA LYS A 44 1.92 -9.07 3.73
C LYS A 44 1.60 -7.60 3.52
N GLN A 45 1.14 -6.96 4.58
CA GLN A 45 1.08 -5.50 4.74
C GLN A 45 1.99 -5.09 5.90
N LEU A 46 2.83 -4.07 5.70
CA LEU A 46 3.79 -3.54 6.66
C LEU A 46 3.28 -2.23 7.28
N GLY A 47 4.17 -1.51 7.98
CA GLY A 47 3.87 -0.20 8.54
C GLY A 47 3.66 0.87 7.45
N TYR A 48 3.09 2.00 7.85
CA TYR A 48 2.97 3.18 7.01
C TYR A 48 4.36 3.70 6.59
N GLY A 49 4.56 3.99 5.31
CA GLY A 49 5.81 4.56 4.80
C GLY A 49 7.04 3.68 4.98
N TYR A 50 6.87 2.35 5.04
CA TYR A 50 7.98 1.44 5.27
C TYR A 50 8.81 1.24 3.97
N ILE A 51 9.85 2.06 3.84
CA ILE A 51 10.79 2.03 2.71
C ILE A 51 12.19 1.77 3.29
N PRO A 52 12.59 0.49 3.49
CA PRO A 52 13.93 0.13 3.95
C PRO A 52 14.97 0.17 2.82
#